data_AF-A0A086PZN3-F1
#
_entry.id   AF-A0A086PZN3-F1
#
_cell.length_a   1.000
_cell.length_b   1.000
_cell.length_c   1.000
_cell.angle_alpha   90.00
_cell.angle_beta   90.00
_cell.angle_gamma   90.00
#
_symmetry.space_group_name_H-M   'P 1'
#
loop_
_entity.id
_entity.type
_entity.pdbx_description
1 polymer ?
#
loop_
_entity_poly.entity_id
_entity_poly.type
_entity_poly.pdbx_seq_one_letter_code
_entity_poly.pdbx_strand_id
1 'polypeptide(L)'
;VFEGVPTMVERKKRMVVPSALRIVRLKPKRNFCRLGDLSSQVGWSHGDLVARLEEKRKTRSSAYYQKKKERTKMQAEAKSFAQTTLPKDQVAFLQQYGHA
;
A
#
# COMPACT_ATOMS: atom_id res chain seq x y z
N VAL A 1 -14.27 13.25 -5.69
CA VAL A 1 -14.09 11.78 -5.83
C VAL A 1 -13.46 11.54 -7.19
N PHE A 2 -12.45 10.69 -7.30
CA PHE A 2 -11.77 10.38 -8.56
C PHE A 2 -11.92 8.89 -8.86
N GLU A 3 -11.98 8.55 -10.15
CA GLU A 3 -11.87 7.18 -10.65
C GLU A 3 -10.41 6.96 -11.09
N GLY A 4 -9.81 5.83 -10.69
CA GLY A 4 -8.35 5.66 -10.71
C GLY A 4 -7.60 6.54 -9.71
N VAL A 5 -6.27 6.53 -9.77
CA VAL A 5 -5.40 7.31 -8.87
C VAL A 5 -4.69 8.42 -9.67
N PRO A 6 -5.13 9.68 -9.55
CA PRO A 6 -4.50 10.78 -10.28
C PRO A 6 -3.09 11.10 -9.76
N THR A 7 -2.28 11.73 -10.61
CA THR A 7 -0.89 12.12 -10.34
C THR A 7 -0.72 12.99 -9.09
N MET A 8 -1.72 13.81 -8.77
CA MET A 8 -1.72 14.68 -7.58
C MET A 8 -1.67 13.90 -6.25
N VAL A 9 -2.18 12.65 -6.23
CA VAL A 9 -2.31 11.84 -5.01
C VAL A 9 -1.51 10.54 -5.05
N GLU A 10 -0.95 10.14 -6.20
CA GLU A 10 -0.24 8.86 -6.33
C GLU A 10 0.94 8.69 -5.36
N ARG A 11 1.60 9.80 -4.99
CA ARG A 11 2.75 9.82 -4.07
C ARG A 11 2.33 9.84 -2.59
N LYS A 12 1.06 10.09 -2.29
CA LYS A 12 0.53 10.15 -0.93
C LYS A 12 0.12 8.76 -0.45
N LYS A 13 0.27 8.48 0.85
CA LYS A 13 -0.23 7.24 1.45
C LYS A 13 -1.75 7.26 1.47
N ARG A 14 -2.36 6.27 0.82
CA ARG A 14 -3.82 6.08 0.79
C ARG A 14 -4.26 5.30 2.02
N MET A 15 -5.39 5.69 2.59
CA MET A 15 -6.01 5.06 3.75
C MET A 15 -7.17 4.16 3.32
N VAL A 16 -7.55 3.23 4.18
CA VAL A 16 -8.64 2.26 3.96
C VAL A 16 -9.57 2.30 5.16
N VAL A 17 -10.88 2.28 4.93
CA VAL A 17 -11.89 2.18 5.98
C VAL A 17 -12.16 0.70 6.26
N PRO A 18 -11.65 0.12 7.37
CA PRO A 18 -11.72 -1.33 7.59
C PRO A 18 -13.15 -1.82 7.79
N SER A 19 -13.98 -0.99 8.42
CA SER A 19 -15.39 -1.28 8.72
C SER A 19 -16.29 -1.29 7.49
N ALA A 20 -15.81 -0.91 6.29
CA ALA A 20 -16.59 -0.90 5.05
C ALA A 20 -16.00 -1.83 3.98
N LEU A 21 -15.02 -2.67 4.34
CA LEU A 21 -14.41 -3.58 3.38
C LEU A 21 -15.34 -4.76 3.06
N ARG A 22 -15.45 -5.08 1.76
CA ARG A 22 -16.21 -6.23 1.26
C ARG A 22 -15.83 -7.54 1.97
N ILE A 23 -14.53 -7.78 2.18
CA ILE A 23 -14.04 -9.00 2.84
C ILE A 23 -14.50 -9.14 4.30
N VAL A 24 -14.84 -8.02 4.96
CA VAL A 24 -15.33 -8.00 6.35
C VAL A 24 -16.85 -8.07 6.37
N ARG A 25 -17.53 -7.35 5.46
CA ARG A 25 -18.98 -7.16 5.51
C ARG A 25 -19.78 -8.19 4.74
N LEU A 26 -19.25 -8.72 3.64
CA LEU A 26 -19.97 -9.65 2.80
C LEU A 26 -19.57 -11.09 3.15
N LYS A 27 -20.55 -11.92 3.50
CA LYS A 27 -20.32 -13.35 3.72
C LYS A 27 -19.74 -13.99 2.45
N PRO A 28 -18.72 -14.87 2.57
CA PRO A 28 -18.24 -15.64 1.43
C PRO A 28 -19.39 -16.35 0.70
N LYS A 29 -19.27 -16.52 -0.62
CA LYS A 29 -20.30 -17.09 -1.53
C LYS A 29 -21.50 -16.20 -1.86
N ARG A 30 -21.63 -15.00 -1.28
CA ARG A 30 -22.62 -14.02 -1.77
C ARG A 30 -22.06 -13.25 -2.97
N ASN A 31 -22.86 -13.16 -4.02
CA ASN A 31 -22.49 -12.45 -5.24
C ASN A 31 -22.32 -10.95 -4.96
N PHE A 32 -21.41 -10.31 -5.67
CA PHE A 32 -21.20 -8.86 -5.64
C PHE A 32 -20.92 -8.35 -7.04
N CYS A 33 -21.10 -7.05 -7.24
CA CYS A 33 -20.79 -6.37 -8.50
C CYS A 33 -19.66 -5.35 -8.25
N ARG A 34 -18.76 -5.21 -9.22
CA ARG A 34 -17.78 -4.12 -9.24
C ARG A 34 -18.42 -2.92 -9.91
N LEU A 35 -18.34 -1.75 -9.27
CA LEU A 35 -18.94 -0.53 -9.80
C LEU A 35 -18.48 -0.20 -11.22
N GLY A 36 -17.20 -0.42 -11.54
CA GLY A 36 -16.67 -0.21 -12.89
C GLY A 36 -17.40 -1.03 -13.97
N ASP A 37 -17.78 -2.27 -13.68
CA ASP A 37 -18.44 -3.15 -14.65
C ASP A 37 -19.87 -2.68 -14.92
N LEU A 38 -20.59 -2.31 -13.85
CA LEU A 38 -21.93 -1.74 -13.96
C LEU A 38 -21.89 -0.40 -14.70
N SER A 39 -20.97 0.49 -14.35
CA SER A 39 -20.84 1.79 -15.00
C SER A 39 -20.59 1.66 -16.50
N SER A 40 -19.73 0.73 -16.93
CA SER A 40 -19.47 0.49 -18.35
C SER A 40 -20.69 -0.05 -19.10
N GLN A 41 -21.54 -0.85 -18.47
CA GLN A 41 -22.81 -1.30 -19.07
C GLN A 41 -23.82 -0.15 -19.22
N VAL A 42 -23.75 0.87 -18.36
CA VAL A 42 -24.66 2.02 -18.35
C VAL A 42 -24.02 3.24 -19.03
N GLY A 43 -23.13 3.01 -20.01
CA GLY A 43 -22.62 4.06 -20.90
C GLY A 43 -21.36 4.79 -20.45
N TRP A 44 -20.69 4.36 -19.38
CA TRP A 44 -19.37 4.92 -19.02
C TRP A 44 -18.26 4.34 -19.92
N SER A 45 -17.78 5.17 -20.85
CA SER A 45 -16.84 4.76 -21.92
C SER A 45 -15.36 4.77 -21.53
N HIS A 46 -14.99 5.32 -20.37
CA HIS A 46 -13.58 5.55 -20.01
C HIS A 46 -12.91 4.39 -19.25
N GLY A 47 -13.59 3.25 -19.05
CA GLY A 47 -13.06 2.11 -18.30
C GLY A 47 -11.69 1.62 -18.80
N ASP A 48 -11.54 1.45 -20.12
CA ASP A 48 -10.28 0.97 -20.72
C ASP A 48 -9.14 1.99 -20.65
N LEU A 49 -9.47 3.28 -20.70
CA LEU A 49 -8.48 4.34 -20.51
C LEU A 49 -7.91 4.28 -19.09
N VAL A 50 -8.78 4.18 -18.09
CA VAL A 50 -8.38 4.11 -16.68
C VAL A 50 -7.57 2.85 -16.42
N ALA A 51 -7.98 1.70 -16.94
CA ALA A 51 -7.25 0.45 -16.79
C ALA A 51 -5.80 0.59 -17.27
N ARG A 52 -5.59 1.21 -18.45
CA ARG A 52 -4.24 1.48 -18.99
C ARG A 52 -3.43 2.44 -18.12
N LEU A 53 -4.06 3.50 -17.60
CA LEU A 53 -3.39 4.48 -16.73
C LEU A 53 -3.00 3.86 -15.38
N GLU A 54 -3.86 3.05 -14.79
CA GLU A 54 -3.58 2.34 -13.53
C GLU A 54 -2.47 1.29 -13.70
N GLU A 55 -2.40 0.63 -14.86
CA GLU A 55 -1.32 -0.31 -15.14
C GLU A 55 0.03 0.41 -15.23
N LYS A 56 0.09 1.51 -15.99
CA LYS A 56 1.28 2.37 -16.06
C LYS A 56 1.70 2.88 -14.68
N ARG A 57 0.73 3.27 -13.84
CA ARG A 57 0.98 3.71 -12.45
C ARG A 57 1.53 2.58 -11.58
N LYS A 58 1.01 1.35 -11.70
CA LYS A 58 1.49 0.18 -10.97
C LYS A 58 2.93 -0.16 -11.35
N THR A 59 3.30 -0.14 -12.63
CA THR A 59 4.69 -0.34 -13.06
C THR A 59 5.63 0.67 -12.41
N ARG A 60 5.27 1.97 -12.43
CA ARG A 60 6.05 3.03 -11.75
C ARG A 60 6.16 2.79 -10.24
N SER A 61 5.06 2.41 -9.60
CA SER A 61 5.02 2.13 -8.17
C SER A 61 5.87 0.91 -7.79
N SER A 62 5.90 -0.12 -8.62
CA SER A 62 6.73 -1.31 -8.42
C SER A 62 8.22 -0.98 -8.50
N ALA A 63 8.64 -0.17 -9.47
CA ALA A 63 10.02 0.29 -9.56
C ALA A 63 10.44 1.11 -8.32
N TYR A 64 9.56 1.98 -7.81
CA TYR A 64 9.80 2.68 -6.54
C TYR A 64 9.89 1.71 -5.35
N TYR A 65 9.03 0.70 -5.31
CA TYR A 65 8.99 -0.27 -4.21
C TYR A 65 10.28 -1.11 -4.13
N GLN A 66 10.84 -1.54 -5.26
CA GLN A 66 12.12 -2.28 -5.25
C GLN A 66 13.25 -1.45 -4.65
N LYS A 67 13.40 -0.18 -5.07
CA LYS A 67 14.37 0.75 -4.47
C LYS A 67 14.13 0.97 -2.98
N LYS A 68 12.85 1.06 -2.57
CA LYS A 68 12.48 1.19 -1.15
C LYS A 68 12.85 -0.07 -0.36
N LYS A 69 12.59 -1.26 -0.92
CA LYS A 69 12.87 -2.56 -0.28
C LYS A 69 14.36 -2.73 -0.01
N GLU A 70 15.20 -2.42 -0.99
CA GLU A 70 16.65 -2.47 -0.85
C GLU A 70 17.15 -1.48 0.23
N ARG A 71 16.68 -0.23 0.19
CA ARG A 71 17.00 0.75 1.24
C ARG A 71 16.53 0.30 2.63
N THR A 72 15.34 -0.29 2.75
CA THR A 72 14.84 -0.82 4.02
C THR A 72 15.69 -1.98 4.53
N LYS A 73 16.20 -2.85 3.64
CA LYS A 73 17.15 -3.90 4.01
C LYS A 73 18.46 -3.32 4.55
N MET A 74 19.05 -2.37 3.82
CA MET A 74 20.28 -1.69 4.24
C MET A 74 20.11 -0.94 5.57
N GLN A 75 18.96 -0.30 5.79
CA GLN A 75 18.64 0.33 7.07
C GLN A 75 18.52 -0.68 8.21
N ALA A 76 17.97 -1.88 7.96
CA ALA A 76 17.89 -2.93 8.97
C ALA A 76 19.27 -3.49 9.34
N GLU A 77 20.16 -3.69 8.36
CA GLU A 77 21.56 -4.10 8.57
C GLU A 77 22.34 -3.03 9.36
N ALA A 78 22.18 -1.75 9.00
CA ALA A 78 22.80 -0.67 9.76
C ALA A 78 22.25 -0.55 11.18
N LYS A 79 20.95 -0.80 11.37
CA LYS A 79 20.30 -0.76 12.68
C LYS A 79 20.81 -1.87 13.60
N SER A 80 21.00 -3.09 13.11
CA SER A 80 21.51 -4.20 13.93
C SER A 80 22.95 -3.95 14.39
N PHE A 81 23.78 -3.38 13.51
CA PHE A 81 25.12 -2.94 13.90
C PHE A 81 25.07 -1.85 14.98
N ALA A 82 24.28 -0.79 14.77
CA ALA A 82 24.13 0.30 15.73
C ALA A 82 23.62 -0.17 17.11
N GLN A 83 22.71 -1.15 17.13
CA GLN A 83 22.20 -1.75 18.36
C GLN A 83 23.28 -2.49 19.15
N THR A 84 24.27 -3.08 18.46
CA THR A 84 25.39 -3.77 19.11
C THR A 84 26.40 -2.78 19.72
N THR A 85 26.57 -1.61 19.09
CA THR A 85 27.49 -0.56 19.57
C THR A 85 26.91 0.25 20.75
N LEU A 86 25.59 0.29 20.90
CA LEU A 86 24.91 1.06 21.94
C LEU A 86 25.15 0.43 23.35
N PRO A 87 25.22 1.22 24.44
CA PRO A 87 25.25 0.70 25.80
C PRO A 87 24.11 -0.27 26.09
N LYS A 88 24.43 -1.38 26.77
CA LYS A 88 23.48 -2.49 27.04
C LYS A 88 22.22 -2.04 27.77
N ASP A 89 22.33 -1.09 28.70
CA ASP A 89 21.20 -0.55 29.47
C ASP A 89 20.17 0.13 28.56
N GLN A 90 20.65 0.85 27.54
CA GLN A 90 19.79 1.52 26.56
C GLN A 90 19.15 0.50 25.61
N VAL A 91 19.87 -0.56 25.22
CA VAL A 91 19.31 -1.64 24.42
C VAL A 91 18.20 -2.37 25.18
N ALA A 92 18.42 -2.70 26.45
CA ALA A 92 17.43 -3.34 27.32
C ALA A 92 16.18 -2.45 27.48
N PHE A 93 16.36 -1.14 27.64
CA PHE A 93 15.26 -0.18 27.66
C PHE A 93 14.46 -0.20 26.34
N LEU A 94 15.13 -0.18 25.18
CA LEU A 94 14.45 -0.21 23.88
C LEU A 94 13.70 -1.52 23.62
N GLN A 95 14.23 -2.65 24.11
CA GLN A 95 13.59 -3.97 23.99
C GLN A 95 12.32 -4.05 24.85
N GLN A 96 12.31 -3.46 26.04
CA GLN A 96 11.13 -3.41 26.90
C GLN A 96 9.90 -2.80 26.20
N TYR A 97 10.12 -1.83 25.30
CA TYR A 97 9.06 -1.17 24.53
C TYR A 97 8.95 -1.68 23.07
N GLY A 98 9.66 -2.76 22.71
CA GLY A 98 9.54 -3.42 21.40
C GLY A 98 10.19 -2.68 20.22
N HIS A 99 11.12 -1.75 20.48
CA HIS A 99 11.83 -0.99 19.44
C HIS A 99 13.14 -1.63 18.96
N ALA A 100 13.64 -2.63 19.68
CA ALA A 100 14.93 -3.28 19.52
C ALA A 100 14.83 -4.79 19.76
#